data_AF-G8JWK0-F1
#
_entry.id   AF-G8JWK0-F1
#
_cell.length_a   1.000
_cell.length_b   1.000
_cell.length_c   1.000
_cell.angle_alpha   90.00
_cell.angle_beta   90.00
_cell.angle_gamma   90.00
#
_symmetry.space_group_name_H-M   'P 1'
#
loop_
_entity.id
_entity.type
_entity.pdbx_description
1 polymer ?
#
loop_
_entity_poly.entity_id
_entity_poly.type
_entity_poly.pdbx_seq_one_letter_code
_entity_poly.pdbx_strand_id
1 'polypeptide(L)'
;MELPAFESGLSASFTVKRNFVCFTDSYNTVVGMIRPCFQDALHVLDNYDQVGCVDSSALSKYSECEVIVLPHMDKLPPLKQNRLAKWLLHLKREYPNIICVATLKPVLEDAAAAGGSRFPLSGYLKSKFWFATAEPTKAVSKETLLLTSPQDCHRITIHSSIRRYVLDIVVFLRMHRLANQSLSGGASTKSLDDILQLTQWLVATGSGSASSKPRTFANPDVVQQACLWYFPMHMELIKDPQNDTSVMYGSEPRFVEELIVGLREFTRRAGTGNPLVMETLVVKDVLNKVVPAL
;
A
#
# COMPACT_ATOMS: atom_id res chain seq x y z
N MET A 1 5.91 14.31 -6.62
CA MET A 1 5.05 13.78 -5.54
C MET A 1 5.29 12.30 -5.49
N GLU A 2 6.05 11.86 -4.49
CA GLU A 2 6.78 10.60 -4.58
C GLU A 2 6.19 9.56 -3.63
N LEU A 3 6.10 8.33 -4.14
CA LEU A 3 5.85 7.14 -3.34
C LEU A 3 6.97 6.98 -2.30
N PRO A 4 6.73 6.29 -1.17
CA PRO A 4 7.80 6.01 -0.22
C PRO A 4 8.93 5.25 -0.91
N ALA A 5 10.16 5.57 -0.51
CA ALA A 5 11.35 4.87 -0.99
C ALA A 5 11.26 3.38 -0.62
N PHE A 6 11.76 2.53 -1.52
CA PHE A 6 11.77 1.08 -1.31
C PHE A 6 12.45 0.67 0.00
N GLU A 7 13.55 1.34 0.37
CA GLU A 7 14.32 1.06 1.59
C GLU A 7 13.47 1.29 2.86
N SER A 8 12.74 2.40 2.90
CA SER A 8 11.82 2.72 3.98
C SER A 8 10.68 1.70 4.05
N GLY A 9 10.17 1.27 2.90
CA GLY A 9 9.15 0.24 2.81
C GLY A 9 9.62 -1.11 3.35
N LEU A 10 10.81 -1.55 2.93
CA LEU A 10 11.39 -2.82 3.36
C LEU A 10 11.71 -2.82 4.86
N SER A 11 12.28 -1.73 5.38
CA SER A 11 12.55 -1.56 6.82
C SER A 11 11.25 -1.59 7.63
N ALA A 12 10.22 -0.85 7.22
CA ALA A 12 8.90 -0.87 7.86
C ALA A 12 8.25 -2.26 7.86
N SER A 13 8.32 -2.94 6.72
CA SER A 13 7.79 -4.28 6.55
C SER A 13 8.53 -5.32 7.39
N PHE A 14 9.83 -5.14 7.61
CA PHE A 14 10.62 -6.02 8.48
C PHE A 14 10.28 -5.85 9.95
N THR A 15 10.18 -4.61 10.43
CA THR A 15 9.82 -4.33 11.82
C THR A 15 8.38 -4.76 12.15
N VAL A 16 7.43 -4.49 11.24
CA VAL A 16 5.99 -4.71 11.49
C VAL A 16 5.48 -6.06 10.94
N LYS A 17 6.32 -6.81 10.19
CA LYS A 17 5.99 -8.11 9.57
C LYS A 17 4.75 -8.02 8.67
N ARG A 18 4.82 -7.09 7.72
CA ARG A 18 3.73 -6.76 6.80
C ARG A 18 4.22 -6.80 5.36
N ASN A 19 3.38 -7.32 4.47
CA ASN A 19 3.66 -7.38 3.04
C ASN A 19 3.52 -5.99 2.42
N PHE A 20 4.30 -5.70 1.38
CA PHE A 20 4.20 -4.45 0.63
C PHE A 20 4.39 -4.69 -0.87
N VAL A 21 4.07 -3.67 -1.66
CA VAL A 21 4.17 -3.69 -3.11
C VAL A 21 5.24 -2.72 -3.56
N CYS A 22 6.04 -3.10 -4.53
CA CYS A 22 7.01 -2.26 -5.21
C CYS A 22 6.59 -2.07 -6.67
N PHE A 23 6.53 -0.81 -7.10
CA PHE A 23 6.43 -0.51 -8.53
C PHE A 23 7.81 -0.59 -9.16
N THR A 24 7.97 -1.50 -10.13
CA THR A 24 9.22 -1.70 -10.87
C THR A 24 8.91 -2.34 -12.22
N ASP A 25 9.68 -1.96 -13.24
CA ASP A 25 9.61 -2.63 -14.55
C ASP A 25 10.26 -4.01 -14.54
N SER A 26 11.21 -4.25 -13.62
CA SER A 26 11.97 -5.49 -13.53
C SER A 26 12.03 -6.02 -12.10
N TYR A 27 11.57 -7.25 -11.90
CA TYR A 27 11.70 -7.93 -10.61
C TYR A 27 13.16 -8.30 -10.28
N ASN A 28 14.02 -8.43 -11.30
CA ASN A 28 15.44 -8.74 -11.12
C ASN A 28 16.17 -7.64 -10.35
N THR A 29 15.76 -6.38 -10.52
CA THR A 29 16.31 -5.25 -9.75
C THR A 29 16.00 -5.42 -8.27
N VAL A 30 14.75 -5.78 -7.92
CA VAL A 30 14.33 -6.01 -6.54
C VAL A 30 15.07 -7.21 -5.93
N VAL A 31 15.15 -8.33 -6.67
CA VAL A 31 15.90 -9.51 -6.23
C VAL A 31 17.38 -9.19 -6.04
N GLY A 32 17.99 -8.43 -6.96
CA GLY A 32 19.39 -8.01 -6.88
C GLY A 32 19.69 -7.14 -5.65
N MET A 33 18.73 -6.30 -5.22
CA MET A 33 18.87 -5.46 -4.04
C MET A 33 18.64 -6.21 -2.73
N ILE A 34 17.75 -7.21 -2.71
CA ILE A 34 17.41 -7.99 -1.50
C ILE A 34 18.42 -9.14 -1.27
N ARG A 35 18.90 -9.78 -2.34
CA ARG A 35 19.84 -10.92 -2.30
C ARG A 35 21.09 -10.69 -1.43
N PRO A 36 21.78 -9.53 -1.43
CA PRO A 36 22.92 -9.30 -0.55
C PRO A 36 22.54 -9.32 0.95
N CYS A 37 21.29 -9.00 1.30
CA CYS A 37 20.81 -9.04 2.67
C CYS A 37 20.33 -10.44 3.09
N PHE A 38 19.68 -11.19 2.20
CA PHE A 38 18.91 -12.39 2.57
C PHE A 38 19.26 -13.62 1.72
N GLN A 39 20.56 -13.87 1.50
CA GLN A 39 21.09 -14.89 0.57
C GLN A 39 20.28 -16.20 0.53
N ASP A 40 20.18 -16.92 1.66
CA ASP A 40 19.50 -18.23 1.73
C ASP A 40 18.02 -18.14 2.15
N ALA A 41 17.58 -16.97 2.62
CA ALA A 41 16.24 -16.73 3.15
C ALA A 41 15.30 -16.02 2.15
N LEU A 42 15.73 -15.87 0.90
CA LEU A 42 15.00 -15.22 -0.18
C LEU A 42 14.44 -16.27 -1.17
N HIS A 43 13.12 -16.30 -1.32
CA HIS A 43 12.45 -17.14 -2.32
C HIS A 43 11.72 -16.30 -3.37
N VAL A 44 11.87 -16.64 -4.65
CA VAL A 44 11.13 -16.01 -5.74
C VAL A 44 10.04 -16.96 -6.22
N LEU A 45 8.79 -16.51 -6.19
CA LEU A 45 7.63 -17.32 -6.56
C LEU A 45 7.22 -17.05 -8.00
N ASP A 46 7.94 -17.63 -8.97
CA ASP A 46 7.65 -17.43 -10.39
C ASP A 46 6.39 -18.20 -10.87
N ASN A 47 6.08 -19.34 -10.24
CA ASN A 47 5.01 -20.24 -10.66
C ASN A 47 3.78 -20.17 -9.74
N TYR A 48 2.84 -19.31 -10.09
CA TYR A 48 1.58 -19.13 -9.36
C TYR A 48 0.61 -20.31 -9.48
N ASP A 49 0.85 -21.28 -10.36
CA ASP A 49 -0.02 -22.46 -10.53
C ASP A 49 0.08 -23.44 -9.36
N GLN A 50 1.20 -23.43 -8.64
CA GLN A 50 1.40 -24.21 -7.42
C GLN A 50 0.71 -23.58 -6.20
N VAL A 51 0.28 -22.32 -6.32
CA VAL A 51 -0.31 -21.55 -5.22
C VAL A 51 -1.77 -21.96 -5.03
N GLY A 52 -2.01 -22.72 -3.95
CA GLY A 52 -3.33 -23.23 -3.60
C GLY A 52 -3.57 -24.71 -3.91
N CYS A 53 -2.55 -25.45 -4.36
CA CYS A 53 -2.57 -26.91 -4.23
C CYS A 53 -2.37 -27.25 -2.74
N VAL A 54 -3.28 -28.06 -2.22
CA VAL A 54 -3.65 -28.19 -0.80
C VAL A 54 -2.65 -29.00 0.03
N ASP A 55 -1.44 -29.23 -0.47
CA ASP A 55 -0.48 -30.06 0.24
C ASP A 55 0.36 -29.20 1.18
N SER A 56 0.13 -29.36 2.49
CA SER A 56 0.90 -28.73 3.58
C SER A 56 2.43 -28.98 3.49
N SER A 57 2.85 -29.95 2.68
CA SER A 57 4.26 -30.24 2.35
C SER A 57 4.89 -29.21 1.39
N ALA A 58 4.10 -28.40 0.68
CA ALA A 58 4.63 -27.28 -0.09
C ALA A 58 5.03 -26.09 0.79
N LEU A 59 4.45 -25.98 2.00
CA LEU A 59 4.68 -24.88 2.93
C LEU A 59 5.95 -25.06 3.77
N SER A 60 6.39 -26.30 4.01
CA SER A 60 7.66 -26.59 4.71
C SER A 60 8.89 -26.04 3.98
N LYS A 61 8.79 -25.84 2.65
CA LYS A 61 9.83 -25.18 1.83
C LYS A 61 10.09 -23.73 2.25
N TYR A 62 9.14 -23.09 2.93
CA TYR A 62 9.25 -21.70 3.36
C TYR A 62 9.62 -21.56 4.85
N SER A 63 9.93 -22.66 5.53
CA SER A 63 10.25 -22.64 6.97
C SER A 63 11.49 -21.83 7.32
N GLU A 64 12.48 -21.77 6.41
CA GLU A 64 13.72 -21.00 6.54
C GLU A 64 13.69 -19.66 5.78
N CYS A 65 12.59 -19.35 5.09
CA CYS A 65 12.47 -18.12 4.32
C CYS A 65 12.05 -16.94 5.20
N GLU A 66 12.68 -15.79 5.02
CA GLU A 66 12.28 -14.53 5.65
C GLU A 66 11.55 -13.62 4.65
N VAL A 67 11.93 -13.67 3.37
CA VAL A 67 11.39 -12.80 2.31
C VAL A 67 10.97 -13.61 1.09
N ILE A 68 9.75 -13.37 0.61
CA ILE A 68 9.21 -13.95 -0.62
C ILE A 68 8.96 -12.82 -1.62
N VAL A 69 9.58 -12.91 -2.80
CA VAL A 69 9.32 -11.97 -3.90
C VAL A 69 8.24 -12.56 -4.81
N LEU A 70 7.17 -11.79 -5.04
CA LEU A 70 6.06 -12.13 -5.92
C LEU A 70 6.19 -11.33 -7.22
N PRO A 71 6.76 -11.90 -8.28
CA PRO A 71 7.01 -11.20 -9.54
C PRO A 71 5.73 -10.97 -10.36
N HIS A 72 5.66 -9.84 -11.07
CA HIS A 72 4.68 -9.57 -12.12
C HIS A 72 3.21 -9.80 -11.71
N MET A 73 2.81 -9.19 -10.61
CA MET A 73 1.44 -9.33 -10.11
C MET A 73 0.39 -8.68 -11.02
N ASP A 74 0.83 -7.84 -11.95
CA ASP A 74 0.02 -7.16 -12.95
C ASP A 74 -0.60 -8.11 -13.99
N LYS A 75 0.07 -9.21 -14.31
CA LYS A 75 -0.36 -10.15 -15.35
C LYS A 75 -1.28 -11.26 -14.84
N LEU A 76 -1.57 -11.29 -13.54
CA LEU A 76 -2.36 -12.38 -12.98
C LEU A 76 -3.86 -12.23 -13.24
N PRO A 77 -4.55 -13.30 -13.70
CA PRO A 77 -6.00 -13.29 -13.83
C PRO A 77 -6.68 -13.26 -12.45
N PRO A 78 -7.92 -12.72 -12.34
CA PRO A 78 -8.63 -12.54 -11.07
C PRO A 78 -8.77 -13.83 -10.23
N LEU A 79 -8.96 -14.98 -10.87
CA LEU A 79 -9.06 -16.27 -10.18
C LEU A 79 -7.76 -16.65 -9.46
N LYS A 80 -6.60 -16.44 -10.10
CA LYS A 80 -5.28 -16.71 -9.51
C LYS A 80 -4.97 -15.72 -8.39
N GLN A 81 -5.37 -14.45 -8.54
CA GLN A 81 -5.23 -13.44 -7.48
C GLN A 81 -5.98 -13.83 -6.21
N ASN A 82 -7.20 -14.36 -6.34
CA ASN A 82 -7.99 -14.81 -5.19
C ASN A 82 -7.37 -16.03 -4.50
N ARG A 83 -6.79 -16.97 -5.27
CA ARG A 83 -6.04 -18.12 -4.72
C ARG A 83 -4.79 -17.65 -3.97
N LEU A 84 -4.03 -16.73 -4.56
CA LEU A 84 -2.85 -16.14 -3.93
C LEU A 84 -3.20 -15.40 -2.63
N ALA A 85 -4.28 -14.62 -2.63
CA ALA A 85 -4.71 -13.91 -1.42
C ALA A 85 -5.14 -14.86 -0.29
N LYS A 86 -5.71 -16.03 -0.62
CA LYS A 86 -5.99 -17.10 0.36
C LYS A 86 -4.68 -17.72 0.85
N TRP A 87 -3.75 -18.04 -0.06
CA TRP A 87 -2.46 -18.60 0.31
C TRP A 87 -1.65 -17.67 1.22
N LEU A 88 -1.60 -16.37 0.93
CA LEU A 88 -0.95 -15.37 1.79
C LEU A 88 -1.57 -15.31 3.19
N LEU A 89 -2.88 -15.54 3.32
CA LEU A 89 -3.55 -15.61 4.61
C LEU A 89 -3.14 -16.86 5.40
N HIS A 90 -3.03 -18.01 4.73
CA HIS A 90 -2.56 -19.26 5.33
C HIS A 90 -1.08 -19.16 5.73
N LEU A 91 -0.23 -18.66 4.84
CA LEU A 91 1.19 -18.46 5.08
C LEU A 91 1.43 -17.55 6.28
N LYS A 92 0.70 -16.43 6.39
CA LYS A 92 0.83 -15.53 7.54
C LYS A 92 0.37 -16.16 8.86
N ARG A 93 -0.56 -17.12 8.82
CA ARG A 93 -1.03 -17.85 10.01
C ARG A 93 0.01 -18.86 10.50
N GLU A 94 0.69 -19.53 9.59
CA GLU A 94 1.71 -20.54 9.93
C GLU A 94 3.07 -19.91 10.23
N TYR A 95 3.47 -18.92 9.41
CA TYR A 95 4.77 -18.25 9.50
C TYR A 95 4.55 -16.72 9.58
N PRO A 96 4.36 -16.16 10.78
CA PRO A 96 4.08 -14.74 10.95
C PRO A 96 5.27 -13.83 10.66
N ASN A 97 6.47 -14.40 10.52
CA ASN A 97 7.72 -13.66 10.29
C ASN A 97 8.03 -13.42 8.81
N ILE A 98 7.33 -14.11 7.89
CA ILE A 98 7.61 -14.01 6.46
C ILE A 98 7.01 -12.71 5.89
N ILE A 99 7.81 -12.05 5.05
CA ILE A 99 7.42 -10.82 4.36
C ILE A 99 7.33 -11.10 2.86
N CYS A 100 6.19 -10.77 2.27
CA CYS A 100 6.02 -10.84 0.83
C CYS A 100 6.20 -9.47 0.19
N VAL A 101 7.09 -9.39 -0.80
CA VAL A 101 7.35 -8.21 -1.63
C VAL A 101 6.77 -8.47 -3.01
N ALA A 102 5.66 -7.82 -3.33
CA ALA A 102 5.04 -7.93 -4.64
C ALA A 102 5.63 -6.91 -5.62
N THR A 103 5.97 -7.33 -6.84
CA THR A 103 6.37 -6.41 -7.90
C THR A 103 5.24 -6.18 -8.88
N LEU A 104 5.02 -4.91 -9.20
CA LEU A 104 4.04 -4.47 -10.19
C LEU A 104 4.72 -3.59 -11.20
N LYS A 105 4.49 -3.89 -12.48
CA LYS A 105 4.84 -2.94 -13.52
C LYS A 105 3.96 -1.70 -13.36
N PRO A 106 4.52 -0.48 -13.31
CA PRO A 106 3.71 0.73 -13.40
C PRO A 106 3.00 0.71 -14.75
N VAL A 107 1.69 0.51 -14.74
CA VAL A 107 0.89 0.60 -15.96
C VAL A 107 0.82 2.08 -16.31
N LEU A 108 1.71 2.53 -17.20
CA LEU A 108 1.56 3.79 -17.92
C LEU A 108 0.34 3.66 -18.85
N GLU A 109 -0.81 4.00 -18.28
CA GLU A 109 -2.14 4.39 -18.78
C GLU A 109 -2.72 3.92 -20.15
N ASP A 110 -2.00 3.26 -21.06
CA ASP A 110 -2.58 2.79 -22.33
C ASP A 110 -3.63 1.69 -22.12
N ALA A 111 -3.56 0.94 -21.01
CA ALA A 111 -4.59 -0.04 -20.64
C ALA A 111 -5.80 0.56 -19.89
N ALA A 112 -5.70 1.79 -19.39
CA ALA A 112 -6.81 2.48 -18.70
C ALA A 112 -7.82 3.10 -19.69
N ALA A 113 -7.42 3.31 -20.95
CA ALA A 113 -8.31 3.71 -22.04
C ALA A 113 -9.36 2.63 -22.38
N ALA A 114 -9.11 1.37 -22.01
CA ALA A 114 -10.00 0.23 -22.26
C ALA A 114 -10.93 -0.13 -21.07
N GLY A 115 -11.16 0.81 -20.14
CA GLY A 115 -12.02 0.56 -18.96
C GLY A 115 -11.39 -0.34 -17.88
N GLY A 116 -10.10 -0.67 -18.01
CA GLY A 116 -9.37 -1.50 -17.06
C GLY A 116 -9.08 -0.77 -15.73
N SER A 117 -9.05 -1.54 -14.64
CA SER A 117 -8.58 -1.04 -13.35
C SER A 117 -7.12 -0.57 -13.45
N ARG A 118 -6.85 0.72 -13.15
CA ARG A 118 -5.50 1.32 -13.08
C ARG A 118 -4.53 0.51 -12.22
N PHE A 119 -5.07 -0.18 -11.22
CA PHE A 119 -4.37 -1.18 -10.44
C PHE A 119 -4.95 -2.56 -10.78
N PRO A 120 -4.22 -3.46 -11.46
CA PRO A 120 -4.76 -4.73 -11.94
C PRO A 120 -5.08 -5.76 -10.84
N LEU A 121 -4.89 -5.41 -9.56
CA LEU A 121 -5.19 -6.30 -8.43
C LEU A 121 -6.63 -6.15 -7.93
N SER A 122 -7.22 -7.29 -7.56
CA SER A 122 -8.51 -7.35 -6.89
C SER A 122 -8.43 -6.71 -5.50
N GLY A 123 -9.53 -6.11 -5.04
CA GLY A 123 -9.62 -5.52 -3.69
C GLY A 123 -9.25 -6.52 -2.59
N TYR A 124 -9.56 -7.80 -2.78
CA TYR A 124 -9.18 -8.85 -1.82
C TYR A 124 -7.67 -9.04 -1.73
N LEU A 125 -6.95 -9.04 -2.85
CA LEU A 125 -5.49 -9.15 -2.86
C LEU A 125 -4.82 -7.87 -2.36
N LYS A 126 -5.31 -6.68 -2.76
CA LYS A 126 -4.84 -5.38 -2.25
C LYS A 126 -4.86 -5.33 -0.72
N SER A 127 -5.92 -5.83 -0.10
CA SER A 127 -6.06 -5.85 1.37
C SER A 127 -4.99 -6.67 2.11
N LYS A 128 -4.20 -7.49 1.40
CA LYS A 128 -3.10 -8.29 1.98
C LYS A 128 -1.77 -7.54 2.00
N PHE A 129 -1.68 -6.43 1.28
CA PHE A 129 -0.51 -5.56 1.24
C PHE A 129 -0.76 -4.31 2.06
N TRP A 130 0.31 -3.76 2.62
CA TRP A 130 0.21 -2.62 3.53
C TRP A 130 0.23 -1.30 2.77
N PHE A 131 1.25 -1.05 1.97
CA PHE A 131 1.36 0.11 1.09
C PHE A 131 2.24 -0.18 -0.13
N ALA A 132 2.31 0.79 -1.06
CA ALA A 132 3.11 0.72 -2.27
C ALA A 132 4.37 1.59 -2.15
N THR A 133 5.49 1.13 -2.72
CA THR A 133 6.77 1.85 -2.78
C THR A 133 7.19 2.15 -4.20
N ALA A 134 8.05 3.17 -4.33
CA ALA A 134 8.77 3.46 -5.56
C ALA A 134 9.79 2.34 -5.90
N GLU A 135 10.36 2.44 -7.10
CA GLU A 135 11.46 1.58 -7.54
C GLU A 135 12.68 1.72 -6.62
N PRO A 136 13.43 0.64 -6.35
CA PRO A 136 14.64 0.70 -5.55
C PRO A 136 15.75 1.55 -6.22
N THR A 137 16.10 2.67 -5.60
CA THR A 137 17.18 3.56 -6.08
C THR A 137 18.55 3.25 -5.46
N LYS A 138 18.59 2.57 -4.32
CA LYS A 138 19.79 2.32 -3.53
C LYS A 138 19.84 0.86 -3.04
N ALA A 139 21.07 0.36 -2.86
CA ALA A 139 21.31 -0.97 -2.33
C ALA A 139 21.02 -1.00 -0.84
N VAL A 140 20.18 -1.95 -0.42
CA VAL A 140 19.77 -2.10 0.97
C VAL A 140 20.94 -2.70 1.76
N SER A 141 21.40 -2.00 2.80
CA SER A 141 22.33 -2.53 3.80
C SER A 141 21.56 -3.12 4.98
N LYS A 142 22.05 -4.23 5.54
CA LYS A 142 21.47 -4.85 6.76
C LYS A 142 21.36 -3.88 7.93
N GLU A 143 22.29 -2.94 8.03
CA GLU A 143 22.30 -1.88 9.04
C GLU A 143 21.03 -1.02 8.97
N THR A 144 20.58 -0.64 7.77
CA THR A 144 19.35 0.13 7.56
C THR A 144 18.08 -0.63 7.95
N LEU A 145 18.13 -1.96 7.91
CA LEU A 145 17.03 -2.84 8.32
C LEU A 145 16.97 -3.07 9.83
N LEU A 146 18.12 -3.03 10.51
CA LEU A 146 18.25 -3.29 11.95
C LEU A 146 18.18 -2.03 12.81
N LEU A 147 18.11 -0.83 12.21
CA LEU A 147 17.98 0.44 12.92
C LEU A 147 16.76 0.50 13.87
N THR A 148 15.74 -0.33 13.68
CA THR A 148 14.52 -0.31 14.48
C THR A 148 14.10 -1.71 14.91
N SER A 149 14.29 -2.00 16.20
CA SER A 149 13.75 -3.22 16.81
C SER A 149 12.23 -3.11 16.91
N PRO A 150 11.47 -4.21 16.72
CA PRO A 150 10.02 -4.22 16.93
C PRO A 150 9.62 -3.77 18.34
N GLN A 151 10.50 -3.91 19.33
CA GLN A 151 10.26 -3.45 20.69
C GLN A 151 10.21 -1.92 20.81
N ASP A 152 10.91 -1.19 19.94
CA ASP A 152 10.93 0.27 19.99
C ASP A 152 9.63 0.87 19.44
N CYS A 153 8.98 0.19 18.49
CA CYS A 153 7.65 0.58 18.01
C CYS A 153 6.57 0.47 19.10
N HIS A 154 6.68 -0.53 19.99
CA HIS A 154 5.73 -0.72 21.09
C HIS A 154 5.91 0.27 22.26
N ARG A 155 7.07 0.91 22.36
CA ARG A 155 7.34 1.94 23.38
C ARG A 155 6.68 3.28 23.07
N ILE A 156 6.21 3.47 21.84
CA ILE A 156 5.62 4.73 21.39
C ILE A 156 4.16 4.78 21.81
N THR A 157 3.86 5.72 22.72
CA THR A 157 2.52 5.94 23.22
C THR A 157 1.71 6.79 22.24
N ILE A 158 0.58 6.28 21.79
CA ILE A 158 -0.36 7.03 20.96
C ILE A 158 -1.48 7.56 21.85
N HIS A 159 -1.66 8.87 21.85
CA HIS A 159 -2.75 9.52 22.57
C HIS A 159 -4.11 9.24 21.89
N SER A 160 -5.19 9.22 22.67
CA SER A 160 -6.55 8.97 22.16
C SER A 160 -7.00 10.00 21.14
N SER A 161 -6.53 11.26 21.23
CA SER A 161 -6.81 12.32 20.25
C SER A 161 -6.26 11.97 18.85
N ILE A 162 -5.07 11.38 18.77
CA ILE A 162 -4.48 10.93 17.50
C ILE A 162 -5.29 9.78 16.90
N ARG A 163 -5.72 8.83 17.74
CA ARG A 163 -6.62 7.75 17.29
C ARG A 163 -7.92 8.32 16.72
N ARG A 164 -8.48 9.35 17.36
CA ARG A 164 -9.68 10.03 16.87
C ARG A 164 -9.42 10.77 15.55
N TYR A 165 -8.29 11.46 15.45
CA TYR A 165 -7.88 12.14 14.22
C TYR A 165 -7.77 11.17 13.03
N VAL A 166 -7.16 10.00 13.22
CA VAL A 166 -7.09 8.97 12.16
C VAL A 166 -8.49 8.47 11.77
N LEU A 167 -9.38 8.27 12.75
CA LEU A 167 -10.77 7.88 12.49
C LEU A 167 -11.52 8.94 11.69
N ASP A 168 -11.33 10.22 12.01
CA ASP A 168 -11.96 11.31 11.28
C ASP A 168 -11.44 11.33 9.82
N ILE A 169 -10.12 11.20 9.59
CA ILE A 169 -9.55 11.07 8.24
C ILE A 169 -10.19 9.89 7.48
N VAL A 170 -10.32 8.72 8.10
CA VAL A 170 -10.97 7.55 7.50
C VAL A 170 -12.39 7.90 7.07
N VAL A 171 -13.19 8.55 7.93
CA VAL A 171 -14.57 8.95 7.61
C VAL A 171 -14.59 9.92 6.42
N PHE A 172 -13.74 10.94 6.41
CA PHE A 172 -13.70 11.90 5.30
C PHE A 172 -13.27 11.25 3.97
N LEU A 173 -12.36 10.28 4.00
CA LEU A 173 -12.00 9.51 2.80
C LEU A 173 -13.15 8.64 2.30
N ARG A 174 -13.92 8.01 3.20
CA ARG A 174 -15.11 7.22 2.83
C ARG A 174 -16.21 8.08 2.21
N MET A 175 -16.35 9.32 2.68
CA MET A 175 -17.35 10.28 2.20
C MET A 175 -16.88 11.09 0.99
N HIS A 176 -15.64 10.89 0.52
CA HIS A 176 -15.11 11.66 -0.58
C HIS A 176 -15.85 11.34 -1.88
N ARG A 177 -16.29 12.37 -2.61
CA ARG A 177 -17.14 12.24 -3.80
C ARG A 177 -16.53 11.35 -4.91
N LEU A 178 -15.22 11.43 -5.12
CA LEU A 178 -14.53 10.63 -6.14
C LEU A 178 -14.25 9.18 -5.71
N ALA A 179 -14.47 8.85 -4.45
CA ALA A 179 -14.25 7.51 -3.93
C ALA A 179 -15.46 6.62 -4.28
N ASN A 180 -15.20 5.37 -4.65
CA ASN A 180 -16.25 4.43 -4.98
C ASN A 180 -17.00 4.03 -3.70
N GLN A 181 -18.21 4.57 -3.54
CA GLN A 181 -19.02 4.37 -2.34
C GLN A 181 -19.48 2.92 -2.17
N SER A 182 -19.62 2.16 -3.26
CA SER A 182 -20.00 0.74 -3.21
C SER A 182 -18.98 -0.13 -2.47
N LEU A 183 -17.72 0.31 -2.38
CA LEU A 183 -16.63 -0.37 -1.69
C LEU A 183 -16.13 0.42 -0.48
N SER A 184 -17.03 1.21 0.15
CA SER A 184 -16.70 2.05 1.31
C SER A 184 -15.54 3.01 1.06
N GLY A 185 -15.41 3.53 -0.17
CA GLY A 185 -14.34 4.48 -0.56
C GLY A 185 -12.91 3.93 -0.42
N GLY A 186 -12.74 2.62 -0.25
CA GLY A 186 -11.44 1.96 -0.12
C GLY A 186 -10.75 2.07 1.25
N ALA A 187 -11.37 2.70 2.26
CA ALA A 187 -10.82 2.76 3.61
C ALA A 187 -11.41 1.64 4.48
N SER A 188 -10.69 0.53 4.64
CA SER A 188 -11.14 -0.64 5.41
C SER A 188 -11.27 -0.33 6.92
N THR A 189 -11.96 -1.19 7.67
CA THR A 189 -11.99 -1.08 9.14
C THR A 189 -10.63 -1.34 9.80
N LYS A 190 -9.72 -2.05 9.11
CA LYS A 190 -8.35 -2.32 9.55
C LYS A 190 -7.40 -1.15 9.34
N SER A 191 -7.82 -0.16 8.54
CA SER A 191 -6.97 0.98 8.18
C SER A 191 -6.57 1.82 9.38
N LEU A 192 -7.39 1.87 10.44
CA LEU A 192 -7.00 2.51 11.69
C LEU A 192 -5.74 1.85 12.28
N ASP A 193 -5.79 0.55 12.53
CA ASP A 193 -4.67 -0.17 13.17
C ASP A 193 -3.42 -0.17 12.28
N ASP A 194 -3.62 -0.29 10.97
CA ASP A 194 -2.52 -0.25 9.99
C ASP A 194 -1.82 1.12 9.96
N ILE A 195 -2.57 2.23 10.07
CA ILE A 195 -2.00 3.59 10.14
C ILE A 195 -1.32 3.85 11.47
N LEU A 196 -1.90 3.37 12.58
CA LEU A 196 -1.29 3.51 13.90
C LEU A 196 0.05 2.78 13.97
N GLN A 197 0.14 1.56 13.40
CA GLN A 197 1.40 0.82 13.26
C GLN A 197 2.42 1.57 12.42
N LEU A 198 1.99 2.18 11.31
CA LEU A 198 2.88 2.95 10.42
C LEU A 198 3.37 4.23 11.12
N THR A 199 2.50 4.89 11.88
CA THR A 199 2.82 6.08 12.65
C THR A 199 3.85 5.75 13.73
N GLN A 200 3.68 4.63 14.46
CA GLN A 200 4.67 4.17 15.43
C GLN A 200 6.02 3.91 14.77
N TRP A 201 6.03 3.25 13.61
CA TRP A 201 7.27 3.01 12.89
C TRP A 201 7.93 4.33 12.39
N LEU A 202 7.17 5.28 11.86
CA LEU A 202 7.68 6.58 11.40
C LEU A 202 8.26 7.41 12.56
N VAL A 203 7.65 7.34 13.74
CA VAL A 203 8.16 7.99 14.95
C VAL A 203 9.44 7.30 15.44
N ALA A 204 9.49 5.96 15.42
CA ALA A 204 10.66 5.19 15.83
C ALA A 204 11.88 5.45 14.94
N THR A 205 11.66 5.57 13.62
CA THR A 205 12.72 5.81 12.63
C THR A 205 13.15 7.27 12.52
N GLY A 206 12.44 8.20 13.15
CA GLY A 206 12.69 9.64 13.00
C GLY A 206 12.42 10.18 11.58
N SER A 207 11.88 9.37 10.67
CA SER A 207 11.67 9.72 9.26
C SER A 207 10.64 10.84 9.05
N GLY A 208 9.83 11.14 10.07
CA GLY A 208 8.80 12.18 10.04
C GLY A 208 9.16 13.50 10.72
N SER A 209 10.38 13.70 11.22
CA SER A 209 10.75 15.01 11.78
C SER A 209 12.24 15.30 11.80
N ALA A 210 12.63 16.50 11.36
CA ALA A 210 14.00 17.01 11.27
C ALA A 210 14.74 17.19 12.62
N SER A 211 14.20 16.66 13.72
CA SER A 211 14.78 16.78 15.05
C SER A 211 15.51 15.51 15.42
N SER A 212 16.81 15.60 15.72
CA SER A 212 17.73 14.50 16.00
C SER A 212 17.47 13.69 17.30
N LYS A 213 16.27 13.81 17.91
CA LYS A 213 15.93 13.14 19.17
C LYS A 213 14.83 12.09 18.92
N PRO A 214 14.99 10.86 19.43
CA PRO A 214 13.95 9.84 19.36
C PRO A 214 12.73 10.33 20.13
N ARG A 215 11.58 10.36 19.45
CA ARG A 215 10.31 10.79 20.06
C ARG A 215 9.56 9.57 20.58
N THR A 216 8.92 9.73 21.73
CA THR A 216 8.06 8.70 22.34
C THR A 216 6.58 8.92 22.04
N PHE A 217 6.23 10.05 21.43
CA PHE A 217 4.85 10.45 21.12
C PHE A 217 4.65 10.72 19.64
N ALA A 218 3.42 10.49 19.16
CA ALA A 218 3.01 10.71 17.79
C ALA A 218 2.48 12.13 17.57
N ASN A 219 2.98 12.80 16.52
CA ASN A 219 2.48 14.11 16.08
C ASN A 219 1.48 13.94 14.92
N PRO A 220 0.53 14.89 14.75
CA PRO A 220 -0.37 14.90 13.60
C PRO A 220 0.35 14.90 12.25
N ASP A 221 1.49 15.60 12.13
CA ASP A 221 2.26 15.65 10.88
C ASP A 221 2.74 14.26 10.43
N VAL A 222 3.16 13.43 11.39
CA VAL A 222 3.60 12.05 11.12
C VAL A 222 2.42 11.18 10.71
N VAL A 223 1.25 11.44 11.29
CA VAL A 223 0.00 10.76 10.90
C VAL A 223 -0.37 11.12 9.47
N GLN A 224 -0.27 12.40 9.08
CA GLN A 224 -0.54 12.83 7.71
C GLN A 224 0.40 12.14 6.72
N GLN A 225 1.69 12.03 7.04
CA GLN A 225 2.65 11.28 6.23
C GLN A 225 2.29 9.80 6.13
N ALA A 226 1.92 9.15 7.24
CA ALA A 226 1.45 7.77 7.24
C ALA A 226 0.22 7.56 6.35
N CYS A 227 -0.74 8.49 6.41
CA CYS A 227 -1.94 8.48 5.58
C CYS A 227 -1.61 8.60 4.08
N LEU A 228 -0.66 9.47 3.72
CA LEU A 228 -0.19 9.63 2.33
C LEU A 228 0.49 8.37 1.78
N TRP A 229 1.06 7.52 2.64
CA TRP A 229 1.69 6.27 2.20
C TRP A 229 0.68 5.12 2.10
N TYR A 230 -0.22 5.02 3.08
CA TYR A 230 -1.16 3.90 3.16
C TYR A 230 -2.35 4.04 2.20
N PHE A 231 -3.08 5.15 2.25
CA PHE A 231 -4.39 5.25 1.59
C PHE A 231 -4.35 5.16 0.06
N PRO A 232 -3.35 5.70 -0.66
CA PRO A 232 -3.39 5.66 -2.13
C PRO A 232 -3.51 4.25 -2.72
N MET A 233 -3.00 3.23 -2.05
CA MET A 233 -3.13 1.83 -2.48
C MET A 233 -4.52 1.25 -2.22
N HIS A 234 -5.14 1.62 -1.10
CA HIS A 234 -6.39 1.03 -0.64
C HIS A 234 -7.62 1.75 -1.18
N MET A 235 -7.47 3.01 -1.58
CA MET A 235 -8.53 3.79 -2.21
C MET A 235 -8.91 3.24 -3.58
N GLU A 236 -10.21 3.18 -3.84
CA GLU A 236 -10.75 2.88 -5.16
C GLU A 236 -11.59 4.05 -5.63
N LEU A 237 -11.16 4.67 -6.73
CA LEU A 237 -11.87 5.78 -7.34
C LEU A 237 -12.95 5.28 -8.30
N ILE A 238 -13.94 6.14 -8.53
CA ILE A 238 -15.01 5.88 -9.49
C ILE A 238 -14.42 5.77 -10.90
N LYS A 239 -14.75 4.67 -11.58
CA LYS A 239 -14.30 4.37 -12.95
C LYS A 239 -15.43 4.53 -13.96
N ASP A 240 -16.59 4.02 -13.59
CA ASP A 240 -17.81 4.09 -14.38
C ASP A 240 -18.73 5.17 -13.79
N PRO A 241 -19.29 6.07 -14.61
CA PRO A 241 -20.24 7.09 -14.16
C PRO A 241 -21.43 6.50 -13.39
N GLN A 242 -21.85 5.28 -13.72
CA GLN A 242 -22.96 4.57 -13.07
C GLN A 242 -22.67 4.19 -11.62
N ASN A 243 -21.40 4.13 -11.23
CA ASN A 243 -21.00 3.84 -9.85
C ASN A 243 -21.01 5.10 -8.97
N ASP A 244 -21.30 6.28 -9.54
CA ASP A 244 -21.47 7.52 -8.79
C ASP A 244 -22.89 7.64 -8.23
N THR A 245 -23.00 7.91 -6.93
CA THR A 245 -24.30 8.03 -6.26
C THR A 245 -25.12 9.20 -6.74
N SER A 246 -24.50 10.26 -7.28
CA SER A 246 -25.21 11.45 -7.78
C SER A 246 -26.08 11.12 -8.99
N VAL A 247 -25.69 10.12 -9.79
CA VAL A 247 -26.50 9.61 -10.91
C VAL A 247 -27.81 9.01 -10.40
N MET A 248 -27.78 8.29 -9.28
CA MET A 248 -28.98 7.74 -8.63
C MET A 248 -29.94 8.83 -8.14
N TYR A 249 -29.43 10.04 -7.87
CA TYR A 249 -30.22 11.21 -7.48
C TYR A 249 -30.53 12.16 -8.64
N GLY A 250 -30.38 11.71 -9.89
CA GLY A 250 -30.81 12.44 -11.08
C GLY A 250 -29.75 13.35 -11.71
N SER A 251 -28.48 13.24 -11.32
CA SER A 251 -27.39 13.90 -12.06
C SER A 251 -27.19 13.23 -13.43
N GLU A 252 -26.92 14.03 -14.47
CA GLU A 252 -26.66 13.46 -15.79
C GLU A 252 -25.32 12.72 -15.80
N PRO A 253 -25.28 11.45 -16.27
CA PRO A 253 -24.07 10.63 -16.28
C PRO A 253 -22.97 11.22 -17.16
N ARG A 254 -23.35 12.03 -18.15
CA ARG A 254 -22.43 12.72 -19.06
C ARG A 254 -21.48 13.66 -18.32
N PHE A 255 -21.96 14.44 -17.35
CA PHE A 255 -21.09 15.36 -16.59
C PHE A 255 -20.10 14.62 -15.70
N VAL A 256 -20.49 13.45 -15.18
CA VAL A 256 -19.60 12.60 -14.38
C VAL A 256 -18.51 12.00 -15.29
N GLU A 257 -18.89 11.59 -16.50
CA GLU A 257 -17.93 11.12 -17.50
C GLU A 257 -16.93 12.23 -17.92
N GLU A 258 -17.42 13.43 -18.22
CA GLU A 258 -16.58 14.59 -18.54
C GLU A 258 -15.61 14.93 -17.41
N LEU A 259 -16.04 14.83 -16.15
CA LEU A 259 -15.18 15.01 -14.98
C LEU A 259 -14.10 13.91 -14.90
N ILE A 260 -14.47 12.64 -15.07
CA ILE A 260 -13.52 11.52 -15.05
C ILE A 260 -12.47 11.68 -16.16
N VAL A 261 -12.89 12.05 -17.37
CA VAL A 261 -12.00 12.29 -18.51
C VAL A 261 -11.09 13.50 -18.26
N GLY A 262 -11.63 14.61 -17.76
CA GLY A 262 -10.84 15.82 -17.43
C GLY A 262 -9.78 15.55 -16.37
N LEU A 263 -10.11 14.74 -15.36
CA LEU A 263 -9.16 14.30 -14.33
C LEU A 263 -8.03 13.43 -14.90
N ARG A 264 -8.35 12.52 -15.84
CA ARG A 264 -7.33 11.72 -16.56
C ARG A 264 -6.42 12.61 -17.41
N GLU A 265 -6.97 13.63 -18.06
CA GLU A 265 -6.15 14.56 -18.83
C GLU A 265 -5.25 15.41 -17.92
N PHE A 266 -5.76 15.85 -16.78
CA PHE A 266 -4.96 16.57 -15.79
C PHE A 266 -3.79 15.73 -15.28
N THR A 267 -4.00 14.44 -14.97
CA THR A 267 -2.91 13.55 -14.53
C THR A 267 -1.87 13.35 -15.61
N ARG A 268 -2.31 13.20 -16.86
CA ARG A 268 -1.42 13.10 -18.02
C ARG A 268 -0.53 14.33 -18.15
N ARG A 269 -1.10 15.54 -18.01
CA ARG A 269 -0.34 16.80 -18.07
C ARG A 269 0.58 16.99 -16.87
N ALA A 270 0.19 16.49 -15.70
CA ALA A 270 0.99 16.57 -14.49
C ALA A 270 2.26 15.71 -14.54
N GLY A 271 2.33 14.71 -15.44
CA GLY A 271 3.57 14.00 -15.80
C GLY A 271 4.33 13.34 -14.65
N THR A 272 3.69 13.16 -13.50
CA THR A 272 4.31 12.54 -12.33
C THR A 272 4.40 11.04 -12.55
N GLY A 273 5.61 10.47 -12.57
CA GLY A 273 5.88 9.03 -12.72
C GLY A 273 5.36 8.13 -11.58
N ASN A 274 4.35 8.58 -10.83
CA ASN A 274 3.67 7.84 -9.80
C ASN A 274 2.32 7.32 -10.36
N PRO A 275 2.06 6.01 -10.34
CA PRO A 275 0.79 5.44 -10.84
C PRO A 275 -0.43 5.74 -9.94
N LEU A 276 -0.23 6.22 -8.71
CA LEU A 276 -1.29 6.49 -7.71
C LEU A 276 -1.52 8.00 -7.46
N VAL A 277 -1.24 8.83 -8.47
CA VAL A 277 -1.27 10.30 -8.32
C VAL A 277 -2.67 10.80 -7.98
N MET A 278 -3.70 10.24 -8.60
CA MET A 278 -5.09 10.66 -8.34
C MET A 278 -5.52 10.38 -6.91
N GLU A 279 -5.26 9.17 -6.45
CA GLU A 279 -5.58 8.72 -5.11
C GLU A 279 -4.79 9.57 -4.10
N THR A 280 -3.53 9.87 -4.38
CA THR A 280 -2.70 10.76 -3.56
C THR A 280 -3.26 12.19 -3.49
N LEU A 281 -3.75 12.74 -4.61
CA LEU A 281 -4.36 14.07 -4.64
C LEU A 281 -5.65 14.12 -3.81
N VAL A 282 -6.48 13.08 -3.89
CA VAL A 282 -7.68 12.95 -3.06
C VAL A 282 -7.34 12.88 -1.58
N VAL A 283 -6.34 12.07 -1.21
CA VAL A 283 -5.89 11.99 0.19
C VAL A 283 -5.42 13.36 0.67
N LYS A 284 -4.64 14.09 -0.13
CA LYS A 284 -4.18 15.45 0.24
C LYS A 284 -5.34 16.44 0.42
N ASP A 285 -6.33 16.42 -0.46
CA ASP A 285 -7.51 17.27 -0.33
C ASP A 285 -8.23 17.00 1.00
N VAL A 286 -8.37 15.72 1.37
CA VAL A 286 -8.95 15.34 2.67
C VAL A 286 -8.07 15.80 3.83
N LEU A 287 -6.76 15.55 3.79
CA LEU A 287 -5.85 15.94 4.88
C LEU A 287 -5.83 17.46 5.10
N ASN A 288 -6.01 18.27 4.06
CA ASN A 288 -6.12 19.73 4.17
C ASN A 288 -7.43 20.19 4.82
N LYS A 289 -8.48 19.38 4.76
CA LYS A 289 -9.80 19.68 5.33
C LYS A 289 -9.96 19.19 6.77
N VAL A 290 -9.27 18.11 7.14
CA VAL A 290 -9.34 17.56 8.49
C VAL A 290 -8.34 18.24 9.41
N VAL A 291 -8.83 19.14 10.26
CA VAL A 291 -8.04 19.81 11.28
C VAL A 291 -7.72 18.82 12.43
N PRO A 292 -6.45 18.68 12.85
CA PRO A 292 -6.10 17.81 13.97
C PRO A 292 -6.73 18.32 15.27
N ALA A 293 -7.26 17.38 16.06
CA ALA A 293 -7.74 17.68 17.40
C ALA A 293 -6.53 18.02 18.29
N LEU A 294 -6.42 19.31 18.64
CA LEU A 294 -5.44 19.85 19.58
C LEU A 294 -5.74 19.36 21.01
#